data_AF-A0A554VCJ5-F1
#
_entry.id   AF-A0A554VCJ5-F1
#
_cell.length_a   1.000
_cell.length_b   1.000
_cell.length_c   1.000
_cell.angle_alpha   90.00
_cell.angle_beta   90.00
_cell.angle_gamma   90.00
#
_symmetry.space_group_name_H-M   'P 1'
#
loop_
_entity.id
_entity.type
_entity.pdbx_description
1 polymer ?
#
loop_
_entity_poly.entity_id
_entity_poly.type
_entity_poly.pdbx_seq_one_letter_code
_entity_poly.pdbx_strand_id
1 'polypeptide(L)'
;MKNILLFIILLISIKMISQPTISFTFDDGITEDRCEYSFKDWNAMLLGHLEKANIKTIFFVTGKNKIDENGKFLLNSWNEK
;
A
#
# COMPACT_ATOMS: atom_id res chain seq x y z
N MET A 1 -10.62 -41.59 0.48
CA MET A 1 -10.77 -40.28 1.16
C MET A 1 -9.50 -39.43 1.11
N LYS A 2 -8.34 -39.96 1.53
CA LYS A 2 -7.05 -39.22 1.51
C LYS A 2 -6.66 -38.66 0.13
N ASN A 3 -6.87 -39.43 -0.94
CA ASN A 3 -6.56 -38.98 -2.31
C ASN A 3 -7.53 -37.91 -2.83
N ILE A 4 -8.79 -37.93 -2.37
CA ILE A 4 -9.81 -36.91 -2.71
C ILE A 4 -9.46 -35.59 -2.04
N LEU A 5 -9.06 -35.63 -0.76
CA LEU A 5 -8.60 -34.45 -0.03
C LEU A 5 -7.36 -33.82 -0.71
N LEU A 6 -6.41 -34.63 -1.16
CA LEU A 6 -5.24 -34.17 -1.89
C LEU A 6 -5.61 -33.47 -3.20
N PHE A 7 -6.59 -34.03 -3.93
CA PHE A 7 -7.10 -33.45 -5.18
C PHE A 7 -7.80 -32.11 -4.96
N ILE A 8 -8.60 -31.99 -3.88
CA ILE A 8 -9.27 -30.73 -3.53
C ILE A 8 -8.25 -29.64 -3.19
N ILE A 9 -7.22 -29.96 -2.41
CA ILE A 9 -6.14 -29.02 -2.08
C ILE A 9 -5.41 -28.57 -3.34
N LEU A 10 -5.12 -29.49 -4.27
CA LEU A 10 -4.46 -29.16 -5.53
C LEU A 10 -5.31 -28.21 -6.40
N LEU A 11 -6.62 -28.46 -6.51
CA LEU A 11 -7.53 -27.62 -7.30
C LEU A 11 -7.69 -26.21 -6.71
N ILE A 12 -7.70 -26.07 -5.38
CA ILE A 12 -7.75 -24.75 -4.70
C ILE A 12 -6.49 -23.94 -5.01
N SER A 13 -5.32 -24.58 -4.95
CA SER A 13 -4.03 -23.93 -5.21
C SER A 13 -3.89 -23.42 -6.65
N ILE A 14 -4.44 -24.14 -7.65
CA ILE A 14 -4.36 -23.71 -9.06
C ILE A 14 -5.21 -22.46 -9.31
N LYS A 15 -6.37 -22.33 -8.66
CA LYS A 15 -7.24 -21.14 -8.77
C LYS A 15 -6.60 -19.85 -8.24
N MET A 16 -5.71 -19.96 -7.26
CA MET A 16 -4.99 -18.83 -6.66
C MET A 16 -4.00 -18.17 -7.62
N ILE A 17 -3.42 -18.93 -8.56
CA ILE A 17 -2.31 -18.47 -9.42
C ILE A 17 -2.79 -17.64 -10.63
N SER A 18 -4.07 -17.74 -10.98
CA SER A 18 -4.63 -17.17 -12.22
C SER A 18 -5.57 -15.97 -11.99
N GLN A 19 -5.60 -15.37 -10.80
CA GLN A 19 -6.39 -14.17 -10.56
C GLN A 19 -5.65 -12.94 -11.11
N PRO A 20 -6.34 -12.01 -11.80
CA PRO A 20 -5.77 -10.72 -12.12
C PRO A 20 -5.26 -10.04 -10.85
N THR A 21 -4.01 -9.57 -10.88
CA THR A 21 -3.40 -8.84 -9.77
C THR A 21 -3.14 -7.39 -10.19
N ILE A 22 -3.17 -6.50 -9.20
CA ILE A 22 -2.87 -5.08 -9.37
C ILE A 22 -1.81 -4.70 -8.33
N SER A 23 -0.78 -3.97 -8.76
CA SER A 23 0.21 -3.37 -7.88
C SER A 23 -0.03 -1.88 -7.82
N PHE A 24 -0.22 -1.34 -6.62
CA PHE A 24 -0.35 0.09 -6.39
C PHE A 24 1.01 0.66 -5.99
N THR A 25 1.48 1.63 -6.76
CA THR A 25 2.74 2.35 -6.51
C THR A 25 2.47 3.84 -6.41
N PHE A 26 3.21 4.51 -5.54
CA PHE A 26 3.10 5.95 -5.32
C PHE A 26 4.48 6.58 -5.45
N ASP A 27 4.56 7.72 -6.13
CA ASP A 27 5.82 8.40 -6.44
C ASP A 27 5.91 9.73 -5.70
N ASP A 28 7.08 9.96 -5.10
CA ASP A 28 7.58 11.13 -4.35
C ASP A 28 6.76 11.56 -3.12
N GLY A 29 5.45 11.49 -3.19
CA GLY A 29 4.52 12.01 -2.21
C GLY A 29 4.59 13.53 -2.06
N ILE A 30 3.49 14.09 -1.61
CA ILE A 30 3.30 15.54 -1.47
C ILE A 30 3.58 15.93 -0.01
N THR A 31 4.18 17.09 0.21
CA THR A 31 4.44 17.67 1.56
C THR A 31 3.77 19.03 1.74
N GLU A 32 2.82 19.35 0.85
CA GLU A 32 2.04 20.58 0.80
C GLU A 32 0.53 20.25 0.89
N ASP A 33 -0.26 21.22 1.35
CA ASP A 33 -1.70 21.06 1.48
C ASP A 33 -2.36 20.78 0.11
N ARG A 34 -3.45 20.02 0.12
CA ARG A 34 -4.19 19.63 -1.08
C ARG A 34 -5.67 19.93 -0.93
N CYS A 35 -6.18 20.75 -1.84
CA CYS A 35 -7.55 21.23 -1.81
C CYS A 35 -7.85 21.91 -0.46
N GLU A 36 -8.78 21.35 0.31
CA GLU A 36 -9.20 21.87 1.62
C GLU A 36 -8.56 21.09 2.79
N TYR A 37 -7.65 20.15 2.50
CA TYR A 37 -7.00 19.32 3.50
C TYR A 37 -5.56 19.73 3.72
N SER A 38 -5.14 19.69 4.99
CA SER A 38 -3.73 19.76 5.31
C SER A 38 -2.99 18.58 4.69
N PHE A 39 -1.72 18.75 4.38
CA PHE A 39 -0.85 17.66 3.91
C PHE A 39 -0.99 16.40 4.78
N LYS A 40 -0.94 16.58 6.11
CA LYS A 40 -0.96 15.46 7.06
C LYS A 40 -2.30 14.73 7.05
N ASP A 41 -3.40 15.47 6.97
CA ASP A 41 -4.74 14.88 6.88
C ASP A 41 -4.93 14.13 5.56
N TRP A 42 -4.50 14.74 4.45
CA TRP A 42 -4.55 14.11 3.14
C TRP A 42 -3.77 12.78 3.11
N ASN A 43 -2.55 12.79 3.64
CA ASN A 43 -1.71 11.60 3.75
C ASN A 43 -2.34 10.53 4.65
N ALA A 44 -2.89 10.93 5.80
CA ALA A 44 -3.57 10.01 6.72
C ALA A 44 -4.82 9.37 6.09
N MET A 45 -5.61 10.13 5.33
CA MET A 45 -6.77 9.59 4.61
C MET A 45 -6.35 8.52 3.59
N LEU A 46 -5.32 8.79 2.78
CA LEU A 46 -4.80 7.83 1.80
C LEU A 46 -4.35 6.53 2.48
N LEU A 47 -3.49 6.63 3.50
CA LEU A 47 -2.99 5.47 4.23
C LEU A 47 -4.11 4.70 4.94
N GLY A 48 -5.10 5.40 5.50
CA GLY A 48 -6.28 4.78 6.11
C GLY A 48 -7.14 4.00 5.12
N HIS A 49 -7.26 4.47 3.86
CA HIS A 49 -7.95 3.71 2.82
C HIS A 49 -7.21 2.44 2.41
N LEU A 50 -5.87 2.52 2.27
CA LEU A 50 -5.03 1.37 1.93
C LEU A 50 -5.09 0.30 3.03
N GLU A 51 -4.98 0.72 4.30
CA GLU A 51 -5.07 -0.16 5.47
C GLU A 51 -6.45 -0.81 5.56
N LYS A 52 -7.54 -0.03 5.43
CA LYS A 52 -8.92 -0.56 5.47
C LYS A 52 -9.17 -1.58 4.36
N ALA A 53 -8.55 -1.40 3.19
CA ALA A 53 -8.65 -2.33 2.07
C ALA A 53 -7.68 -3.52 2.18
N ASN A 54 -6.81 -3.56 3.19
CA ASN A 54 -5.74 -4.55 3.36
C ASN A 54 -4.82 -4.63 2.12
N ILE A 55 -4.49 -3.48 1.54
CA ILE A 55 -3.66 -3.37 0.34
C ILE A 55 -2.23 -2.99 0.77
N LYS A 56 -1.26 -3.79 0.32
CA LYS A 56 0.16 -3.46 0.40
C LYS A 56 0.58 -2.67 -0.85
N THR A 57 1.43 -1.68 -0.65
CA THR A 57 1.83 -0.74 -1.70
C THR A 57 3.33 -0.50 -1.69
N ILE A 58 3.88 -0.02 -2.82
CA ILE A 58 5.27 0.45 -2.89
C ILE A 58 5.28 1.97 -2.98
N PHE A 59 6.09 2.61 -2.15
CA PHE A 59 6.28 4.06 -2.15
C PHE A 59 7.71 4.40 -2.63
N PHE A 60 7.81 4.97 -3.83
CA PHE A 60 9.05 5.45 -4.41
C PHE A 60 9.27 6.91 -4.01
N VAL A 61 10.45 7.24 -3.49
CA VAL A 61 10.72 8.58 -2.95
C VAL A 61 12.02 9.16 -3.45
N THR A 62 11.98 10.42 -3.87
CA THR A 62 13.18 11.25 -4.01
C THR A 62 13.68 11.70 -2.64
N GLY A 63 14.97 11.46 -2.34
CA GLY A 63 15.54 11.84 -1.04
C GLY A 63 15.68 13.35 -0.83
N LYS A 64 15.99 14.11 -1.89
CA LYS A 64 16.33 15.54 -1.81
C LYS A 64 15.23 16.39 -1.16
N ASN A 65 13.95 16.07 -1.41
CA ASN A 65 12.81 16.83 -0.91
C ASN A 65 12.16 16.19 0.33
N LYS A 66 12.87 15.28 1.03
CA LYS A 66 12.35 14.59 2.24
C LYS A 66 13.24 14.74 3.48
N ILE A 67 14.09 15.76 3.49
CA ILE A 67 15.04 16.01 4.59
C ILE A 67 14.46 16.89 5.70
N ASP A 68 13.39 17.62 5.42
CA ASP A 68 12.69 18.49 6.36
C ASP A 68 11.70 17.71 7.23
N GLU A 69 11.02 18.41 8.14
CA GLU A 69 10.10 17.77 9.09
C GLU A 69 8.90 17.14 8.38
N ASN A 70 8.33 17.79 7.37
CA ASN A 70 7.19 17.25 6.63
C ASN A 70 7.60 16.03 5.80
N GLY A 71 8.77 16.06 5.18
CA GLY A 71 9.32 14.93 4.46
C GLY A 71 9.59 13.73 5.36
N LYS A 72 10.22 13.94 6.52
CA LYS A 72 10.43 12.88 7.51
C LYS A 72 9.11 12.33 8.06
N PHE A 73 8.15 13.21 8.32
CA PHE A 73 6.80 12.79 8.73
C PHE A 73 6.15 11.89 7.66
N LEU A 74 6.24 12.29 6.39
CA LEU A 74 5.74 11.48 5.28
C LEU A 74 6.39 10.10 5.27
N LEU A 75 7.73 10.04 5.25
CA LEU A 75 8.48 8.78 5.18
C LEU A 75 8.14 7.85 6.36
N ASN A 76 8.08 8.39 7.59
CA ASN A 76 7.74 7.61 8.76
C ASN A 76 6.31 7.07 8.69
N SER A 77 5.34 7.92 8.31
CA SER A 77 3.93 7.52 8.22
C SER A 77 3.70 6.39 7.21
N TRP A 78 4.42 6.36 6.09
CA TRP A 78 4.35 5.30 5.09
C TRP A 78 5.10 4.03 5.51
N ASN A 79 6.13 4.13 6.34
CA ASN A 79 6.90 2.98 6.82
C ASN A 79 6.22 2.25 7.99
N GLU A 80 5.41 2.96 8.77
CA GLU A 80 4.69 2.42 9.94
C GLU A 80 3.34 1.78 9.59
N LYS A 81 2.84 1.97 8.36
CA LYS A 81 1.56 1.45 7.85
C LYS A 81 1.78 0.28 6.90
#